data_AF-A0A0V0GVX2-F1
#
_entry.id   AF-A0A0V0GVX2-F1
#
_cell.length_a   1.000
_cell.length_b   1.000
_cell.length_c   1.000
_cell.angle_alpha   90.00
_cell.angle_beta   90.00
_cell.angle_gamma   90.00
#
_symmetry.space_group_name_H-M   'P 1'
#
loop_
_entity.id
_entity.type
_entity.pdbx_description
1 polymer ?
#
loop_
_entity_poly.entity_id
_entity_poly.type
_entity_poly.pdbx_seq_one_letter_code
_entity_poly.pdbx_strand_id
1 'polypeptide(L)'
;MFAPTVEHWAAFEQILCYLKRAPGLGILYSNHNHTRIECFADVDWAGSKINRRSTTGYCIFVGGNLVAWRSKKRSVVSRSSAESKYRAMSQSTCEIMWIHHLLTEIGLKHHMPAKL
;
A
#
# COMPACT_ATOMS: atom_id res chain seq x y z
N MET A 1 -17.14 -18.37 11.39
CA MET A 1 -16.26 -18.26 12.58
C MET A 1 -14.82 -18.20 12.12
N PHE A 2 -14.03 -17.24 12.59
CA PHE A 2 -12.57 -17.30 12.43
C PHE A 2 -12.05 -18.36 13.40
N ALA A 3 -11.42 -19.42 12.87
CA ALA A 3 -10.79 -20.47 13.65
C ALA A 3 -9.27 -20.37 13.44
N PRO A 4 -8.55 -19.55 14.24
CA PRO A 4 -7.11 -19.43 14.14
C PRO A 4 -6.44 -20.79 14.38
N THR A 5 -5.35 -21.05 13.65
CA THR A 5 -4.60 -22.31 13.69
C THR A 5 -3.28 -22.08 14.42
N VAL A 6 -2.56 -23.16 14.76
CA VAL A 6 -1.23 -23.08 15.36
C VAL A 6 -0.26 -22.30 14.45
N GLU A 7 -0.37 -22.46 13.13
CA GLU A 7 0.43 -21.69 12.16
C GLU A 7 0.12 -20.19 12.22
N HIS A 8 -1.15 -19.81 12.37
CA HIS A 8 -1.54 -18.41 12.52
C HIS A 8 -0.98 -17.80 13.82
N TRP A 9 -0.92 -18.58 14.90
CA TRP A 9 -0.31 -18.14 16.17
C TRP A 9 1.21 -17.94 16.05
N ALA A 10 1.91 -18.88 15.43
CA ALA A 10 3.36 -18.76 15.20
C ALA A 10 3.70 -17.53 14.33
N ALA A 11 2.93 -17.27 13.28
CA ALA A 11 3.10 -16.06 12.45
C ALA A 11 2.86 -14.77 13.26
N PHE A 12 1.87 -14.78 14.14
CA PHE A 12 1.58 -13.66 15.03
C PHE A 12 2.74 -13.39 16.01
N GLU A 13 3.26 -14.42 16.68
CA GLU A 13 4.41 -14.31 17.57
C GLU A 13 5.66 -13.79 16.84
N GLN A 14 5.86 -14.21 15.59
CA GLN A 14 6.96 -13.71 14.76
C GLN A 14 6.83 -12.20 14.49
N ILE A 15 5.62 -11.71 14.19
CA ILE A 15 5.36 -10.27 14.00
C ILE A 15 5.65 -9.51 15.30
N LEU A 16 5.19 -10.01 16.45
CA LEU A 16 5.46 -9.38 17.74
C LEU A 16 6.95 -9.34 18.06
N CYS A 17 7.66 -10.45 17.81
CA CYS A 17 9.12 -10.51 17.97
C CYS A 17 9.83 -9.50 17.07
N TYR A 18 9.38 -9.32 15.82
CA TYR A 18 9.93 -8.33 14.91
C TYR A 18 9.74 -6.91 15.44
N LEU A 19 8.52 -6.55 15.87
CA LEU A 19 8.22 -5.23 16.43
C LEU A 19 9.02 -4.95 17.72
N LYS A 20 9.15 -5.95 18.60
CA LYS A 20 9.88 -5.82 19.87
C LYS A 20 11.39 -5.60 19.67
N ARG A 21 11.97 -6.06 18.56
CA ARG A 21 13.41 -5.92 18.29
C ARG A 21 13.83 -4.48 18.00
N ALA A 22 12.92 -3.62 17.54
CA ALA A 22 13.27 -2.26 17.14
C ALA A 22 12.15 -1.25 17.48
N PRO A 23 11.83 -1.05 18.78
CA PRO A 23 10.74 -0.16 19.19
C PRO A 23 10.99 1.31 18.85
N GLY A 24 12.25 1.71 18.66
CA GLY A 24 12.63 3.05 18.23
C GLY A 24 12.69 3.26 16.71
N LEU A 25 12.43 2.22 15.91
CA LEU A 25 12.41 2.34 14.46
C LEU A 25 11.07 2.96 14.02
N GLY A 26 11.13 4.04 13.26
CA GLY A 26 9.96 4.74 12.77
C GLY A 26 10.17 5.31 11.38
N ILE A 27 9.09 5.82 10.80
CA ILE A 27 9.14 6.56 9.55
C ILE A 27 9.45 8.01 9.90
N LEU A 28 10.57 8.53 9.39
CA LEU A 28 10.94 9.92 9.57
C LEU A 28 10.29 10.77 8.46
N TYR A 29 9.54 11.80 8.88
CA TYR A 29 9.00 12.80 7.98
C TYR A 29 9.95 13.98 7.91
N SER A 30 10.40 14.33 6.72
CA SER A 30 11.32 15.44 6.46
C SER A 30 10.73 16.39 5.44
N ASN A 31 11.07 17.67 5.55
CA ASN A 31 10.72 18.64 4.52
C ASN A 31 11.74 18.57 3.38
N HIS A 32 11.33 18.03 2.24
CA HIS A 32 12.17 17.93 1.04
C HIS A 32 12.00 19.13 0.08
N ASN A 33 11.37 20.22 0.53
CA ASN A 33 11.11 21.45 -0.24
C ASN A 33 10.31 21.25 -1.54
N HIS A 34 9.56 20.15 -1.63
CA HIS A 34 8.59 19.91 -2.68
C HIS A 34 7.38 19.18 -2.11
N THR A 35 6.25 19.27 -2.81
CA THR A 35 5.02 18.60 -2.40
C THR A 35 4.61 17.48 -3.35
N ARG A 36 5.43 17.14 -4.37
CA ARG A 36 5.14 16.11 -5.38
C ARG A 36 4.51 14.84 -4.81
N ILE A 37 3.52 14.32 -5.53
CA ILE A 37 2.82 13.08 -5.20
C ILE A 37 3.44 11.95 -6.03
N GLU A 38 3.93 10.92 -5.37
CA GLU A 38 4.50 9.73 -5.99
C GLU A 38 3.80 8.50 -5.45
N CYS A 39 3.35 7.61 -6.32
CA CYS A 39 2.69 6.37 -5.95
C CYS A 39 3.49 5.21 -6.52
N PHE A 40 3.67 4.18 -5.71
CA PHE A 40 4.22 2.90 -6.13
C PHE A 40 3.15 1.85 -5.92
N ALA A 41 2.79 1.14 -6.99
CA ALA A 41 1.81 0.05 -6.94
C ALA A 41 2.50 -1.26 -7.29
N ASP A 42 2.28 -2.29 -6.49
CA ASP A 42 2.79 -3.63 -6.74
C ASP A 42 1.68 -4.68 -6.61
N VAL A 43 1.83 -5.78 -7.35
CA VAL A 43 0.89 -6.90 -7.28
C VAL A 43 1.61 -8.22 -7.41
N ASP A 44 1.43 -9.06 -6.39
CA ASP A 44 1.86 -10.44 -6.43
C ASP A 44 0.75 -11.28 -7.09
N TRP A 45 0.98 -11.76 -8.31
CA TRP A 45 0.01 -12.56 -9.04
C TRP A 45 -0.02 -14.00 -8.53
N ALA A 46 -1.20 -14.43 -8.08
CA ALA A 46 -1.44 -15.78 -7.58
C ALA A 46 -0.50 -16.24 -6.43
N GLY A 47 0.07 -15.30 -5.68
CA GLY A 47 1.00 -15.56 -4.58
C GLY A 47 0.44 -16.38 -3.42
N SER A 48 -0.89 -16.40 -3.25
CA SER A 48 -1.51 -17.30 -2.26
C SER A 48 -1.56 -18.74 -2.79
N LYS A 49 -0.77 -19.65 -2.20
CA LYS A 49 -0.77 -21.08 -2.53
C LYS A 49 -2.14 -21.75 -2.41
N ILE A 50 -2.97 -21.31 -1.47
CA ILE A 50 -4.29 -21.91 -1.18
C ILE A 50 -5.35 -21.46 -2.18
N ASN A 51 -5.46 -20.14 -2.43
CA ASN A 51 -6.59 -19.59 -3.21
C ASN A 51 -6.18 -19.03 -4.57
N ARG A 52 -4.87 -19.02 -4.90
CA ARG A 52 -4.30 -18.38 -6.10
C ARG A 52 -4.74 -16.92 -6.30
N ARG A 53 -5.11 -16.26 -5.21
CA ARG A 53 -5.54 -14.86 -5.19
C ARG A 53 -4.32 -13.95 -5.14
N SER A 54 -4.36 -12.88 -5.93
CA SER A 54 -3.32 -11.86 -5.92
C SER A 54 -3.39 -10.99 -4.67
N THR A 55 -2.24 -10.49 -4.24
CA THR A 55 -2.15 -9.46 -3.19
C THR A 55 -1.70 -8.17 -3.87
N THR A 56 -2.52 -7.12 -3.77
CA THR A 56 -2.16 -5.80 -4.28
C THR A 56 -1.66 -4.95 -3.13
N GLY A 57 -0.52 -4.31 -3.34
CA GLY A 57 0.02 -3.27 -2.47
C GLY A 57 0.11 -1.93 -3.20
N TYR A 58 -0.02 -0.83 -2.47
CA TYR A 58 0.43 0.48 -2.93
C TYR A 58 0.99 1.30 -1.77
N CYS A 59 1.87 2.24 -2.11
CA CYS A 59 2.44 3.24 -1.23
C CYS A 59 2.41 4.60 -1.93
N ILE A 60 1.84 5.61 -1.28
CA ILE A 60 1.73 6.98 -1.79
C ILE A 60 2.57 7.89 -0.90
N PHE A 61 3.45 8.64 -1.55
CA PHE A 61 4.34 9.62 -0.96
C PHE A 61 3.90 11.02 -1.35
N VAL A 62 3.97 11.95 -0.40
CA VAL A 62 3.77 13.39 -0.62
C VAL A 62 5.02 14.10 -0.13
N GLY A 63 5.68 14.83 -1.02
CA GLY A 63 6.90 15.55 -0.66
C GLY A 63 8.01 14.64 -0.14
N GLY A 64 8.14 13.43 -0.70
CA GLY A 64 9.11 12.42 -0.27
C GLY A 64 8.74 11.65 1.00
N ASN A 65 7.57 11.90 1.60
CA ASN A 65 7.13 11.25 2.83
C ASN A 65 5.96 10.30 2.58
N LEU A 66 5.99 9.10 3.18
CA LEU A 66 4.91 8.12 3.03
C LEU A 66 3.64 8.62 3.73
N VAL A 67 2.54 8.85 3.00
CA VAL A 67 1.28 9.35 3.59
C VAL A 67 0.19 8.28 3.62
N ALA A 68 0.16 7.40 2.63
CA ALA A 68 -0.81 6.31 2.57
C ALA A 68 -0.14 5.03 2.07
N TRP A 69 -0.50 3.90 2.65
CA TRP A 69 -0.09 2.60 2.17
C TRP A 69 -1.19 1.59 2.41
N ARG A 70 -1.22 0.55 1.58
CA ARG A 70 -2.15 -0.55 1.75
C ARG A 70 -1.54 -1.82 1.20
N SER A 71 -1.78 -2.93 1.88
CA SER A 71 -1.58 -4.27 1.33
C SER A 71 -2.88 -5.06 1.52
N LYS A 72 -3.48 -5.51 0.42
CA LYS A 72 -4.76 -6.21 0.44
C LYS A 72 -4.77 -7.40 -0.51
N LYS A 73 -5.07 -8.57 0.06
CA LYS A 73 -5.42 -9.76 -0.72
C LYS A 73 -6.75 -9.54 -1.45
N ARG A 74 -6.78 -9.77 -2.75
CA ARG A 74 -7.97 -9.61 -3.57
C ARG A 74 -9.00 -10.69 -3.26
N SER A 75 -10.28 -10.31 -3.28
CA SER A 75 -11.40 -11.27 -3.17
C SER A 75 -11.54 -12.13 -4.42
N VAL A 76 -11.23 -11.56 -5.58
CA VAL A 76 -11.33 -12.18 -6.90
C VAL A 76 -9.96 -12.66 -7.38
N VAL A 77 -9.93 -13.80 -8.07
CA VAL A 77 -8.73 -14.33 -8.74
C VAL A 77 -8.57 -13.62 -10.09
N SER A 78 -7.37 -13.12 -10.38
CA SER A 78 -7.04 -12.58 -11.70
C SER A 78 -6.58 -13.71 -12.62
N ARG A 79 -7.09 -13.72 -13.85
CA ARG A 79 -6.80 -14.72 -14.88
C ARG A 79 -5.47 -14.47 -15.57
N SER A 80 -4.90 -13.27 -15.44
CA SER A 80 -3.56 -12.92 -15.91
C SER A 80 -2.85 -11.96 -14.97
N SER A 81 -1.52 -11.91 -15.08
CA SER A 81 -0.69 -10.91 -14.38
C SER A 81 -1.04 -9.49 -14.83
N ALA A 82 -1.27 -9.27 -16.13
CA ALA A 82 -1.69 -7.99 -16.68
C ALA A 82 -3.01 -7.48 -16.05
N GLU A 83 -4.03 -8.32 -15.97
CA GLU A 83 -5.30 -7.98 -15.33
C GLU A 83 -5.09 -7.58 -13.86
N SER A 84 -4.25 -8.32 -13.13
CA SER A 84 -3.94 -8.00 -11.74
C SER A 84 -3.22 -6.66 -11.58
N LYS A 85 -2.32 -6.32 -12.52
CA LYS A 85 -1.62 -5.03 -12.58
C LYS A 85 -2.58 -3.89 -12.90
N TYR A 86 -3.47 -4.04 -13.88
CA TYR A 86 -4.47 -3.03 -14.19
C TYR A 86 -5.40 -2.73 -13.01
N ARG A 87 -5.85 -3.78 -12.29
CA ARG A 87 -6.64 -3.60 -11.07
C ARG A 87 -5.86 -2.87 -9.97
N ALA A 88 -4.56 -3.13 -9.83
CA ALA A 88 -3.71 -2.44 -8.88
C ALA A 88 -3.54 -0.95 -9.23
N MET A 89 -3.25 -0.65 -10.49
CA MET A 89 -3.13 0.73 -10.99
C MET A 89 -4.44 1.49 -10.80
N SER A 90 -5.58 0.92 -11.19
CA SER A 90 -6.89 1.57 -11.04
C SER A 90 -7.18 1.97 -9.60
N GLN A 91 -6.88 1.10 -8.62
CA GLN A 91 -7.07 1.46 -7.22
C GLN A 91 -6.09 2.53 -6.73
N SER A 92 -4.82 2.41 -7.14
CA SER A 92 -3.79 3.38 -6.77
C SER A 92 -4.16 4.77 -7.30
N THR A 93 -4.67 4.86 -8.54
CA THR A 93 -5.16 6.12 -9.12
C THR A 93 -6.32 6.72 -8.32
N CYS A 94 -7.31 5.92 -7.88
CA CYS A 94 -8.41 6.43 -7.07
C CYS A 94 -7.91 7.05 -5.75
N GLU A 95 -6.94 6.41 -5.12
CA GLU A 95 -6.36 6.88 -3.85
C GLU A 95 -5.51 8.14 -4.05
N ILE A 96 -4.74 8.21 -5.14
CA ILE A 96 -4.02 9.43 -5.54
C ILE A 96 -4.99 10.59 -5.78
N MET A 97 -6.09 10.35 -6.51
CA MET A 97 -7.10 11.39 -6.76
C MET A 97 -7.71 11.89 -5.46
N TRP A 98 -8.01 10.98 -4.52
CA TRP A 98 -8.53 11.34 -3.20
C TRP A 98 -7.53 12.21 -2.41
N ILE A 99 -6.25 11.82 -2.35
CA ILE A 99 -5.20 12.61 -1.69
C ILE A 99 -5.03 13.96 -2.37
N HIS A 100 -5.02 14.01 -3.71
CA HIS A 100 -4.90 15.26 -4.44
C HIS A 100 -6.05 16.22 -4.09
N HIS A 101 -7.29 15.72 -4.03
CA HIS A 101 -8.45 16.52 -3.66
C HIS A 101 -8.32 17.04 -2.23
N LEU A 102 -7.98 16.16 -1.27
CA LEU A 102 -7.75 16.52 0.12
C LEU A 102 -6.69 17.61 0.27
N LEU A 103 -5.54 17.48 -0.42
CA LEU A 103 -4.47 18.47 -0.40
C LEU A 103 -4.94 19.82 -0.97
N THR A 104 -5.77 19.79 -2.01
CA THR A 104 -6.34 21.01 -2.61
C THR A 104 -7.30 21.72 -1.64
N GLU A 105 -8.14 20.97 -0.92
CA GLU A 105 -9.08 21.52 0.07
C GLU A 105 -8.39 22.19 1.26
N ILE A 106 -7.27 21.65 1.72
CA ILE A 106 -6.46 22.26 2.79
C ILE A 106 -5.57 23.43 2.30
N GLY A 107 -5.71 23.85 1.05
CA GLY A 107 -5.03 25.01 0.48
C GLY A 107 -3.64 24.72 -0.11
N LEU A 108 -3.22 23.45 -0.19
CA LEU A 108 -1.99 23.06 -0.88
C LEU A 108 -2.29 22.89 -2.37
N LYS A 109 -2.00 23.93 -3.15
CA LYS A 109 -2.14 23.89 -4.60
C LYS A 109 -1.02 23.04 -5.21
N HIS A 110 -1.41 21.93 -5.85
CA HIS A 110 -0.51 21.11 -6.64
C HIS A 110 -0.75 21.32 -8.13
N HIS A 111 0.30 21.69 -8.85
CA HIS A 111 0.27 21.88 -10.30
C HIS A 111 0.92 20.74 -11.09
N MET A 112 1.51 19.75 -10.41
CA MET A 112 2.24 18.66 -11.06
C MET A 112 1.42 17.35 -11.05
N PRO A 113 1.40 16.61 -12.18
CA PRO A 113 0.77 15.30 -12.23
C PRO A 113 1.44 14.34 -11.25
N ALA A 114 0.64 13.51 -10.59
CA ALA A 114 1.17 12.45 -9.74
C ALA A 114 1.91 11.40 -10.57
N LYS A 115 3.06 10.95 -10.08
CA LYS A 115 3.84 9.87 -10.70
C LYS A 115 3.35 8.53 -10.15
N LEU A 116 3.13 7.54 -11.03
CA LEU A 116 2.66 6.19 -10.70
C LEU A 116 3.64 5.14 -11.25
#